data_AF-A0A6A8LFC5-F1
#
_entry.id   AF-A0A6A8LFC5-F1
#
_cell.length_a   1.000
_cell.length_b   1.000
_cell.length_c   1.000
_cell.angle_alpha   90.00
_cell.angle_beta   90.00
_cell.angle_gamma   90.00
#
_symmetry.space_group_name_H-M   'P 1'
#
loop_
_entity.id
_entity.type
_entity.pdbx_description
1 polymer ?
#
loop_
_entity_poly.entity_id
_entity_poly.type
_entity_poly.pdbx_seq_one_letter_code
_entity_poly.pdbx_strand_id
1 'polypeptide(L)'
;MRPGQQLTLSIDHQTDFGYFLTDGEDTVLLHNSEITEDIEDRDEVDVFIYVDHQERLAATMKKPLISFYDYGWVEVTDAVEDMGVFVDVGLSKDALVATEHLPPYKSVWPQKGDRLYCMLKVTSRGRMFAKPAPEDIISELFTDAEEDVMNKDLTGTVYRLIASGSFLITDEGIRAFIHPSERKEEPRLGSRVTGRVIEVKEDGSVNMSLLPRKQDALSVDAEEILTYLRSRNGAMPYGDKSDPDDIRERFHLSKAAFKRALGHLMKNGKVYQKDGWTYEKQ
;
A
#
# COMPACT_ATOMS: atom_id res chain seq x y z
N MET A 1 -36.91 -8.53 -4.94
CA MET A 1 -35.49 -8.03 -4.89
C MET A 1 -34.63 -8.64 -3.76
N ARG A 2 -33.29 -8.66 -3.87
CA ARG A 2 -32.35 -9.15 -2.81
C ARG A 2 -31.08 -8.28 -2.69
N PRO A 3 -30.44 -8.21 -1.51
CA PRO A 3 -29.18 -7.49 -1.34
C PRO A 3 -28.05 -8.07 -2.21
N GLY A 4 -27.18 -7.21 -2.71
CA GLY A 4 -26.06 -7.56 -3.59
C GLY A 4 -26.41 -7.64 -5.08
N GLN A 5 -27.68 -7.45 -5.45
CA GLN A 5 -28.09 -7.44 -6.84
C GLN A 5 -27.91 -6.06 -7.46
N GLN A 6 -27.49 -6.05 -8.73
CA GLN A 6 -27.59 -4.89 -9.59
C GLN A 6 -28.80 -5.08 -10.50
N LEU A 7 -29.73 -4.13 -10.44
CA LEU A 7 -31.03 -4.20 -11.12
C LEU A 7 -31.32 -2.87 -11.81
N THR A 8 -32.04 -2.93 -12.92
CA THR A 8 -32.72 -1.77 -13.49
C THR A 8 -34.15 -1.78 -12.96
N LEU A 9 -34.55 -0.73 -12.25
CA LEU A 9 -35.87 -0.64 -11.61
C LEU A 9 -36.64 0.58 -12.11
N SER A 10 -37.96 0.44 -12.26
CA SER A 10 -38.83 1.54 -12.65
C SER A 10 -39.10 2.48 -11.48
N ILE A 11 -39.22 3.77 -11.75
CA ILE A 11 -39.60 4.78 -10.75
C ILE A 11 -41.11 4.69 -10.53
N ASP A 12 -41.52 4.37 -9.30
CA ASP A 12 -42.93 4.28 -8.90
C ASP A 12 -43.48 5.65 -8.52
N HIS A 13 -42.86 6.31 -7.53
CA HIS A 13 -43.19 7.68 -7.16
C HIS A 13 -42.03 8.40 -6.44
N GLN A 14 -42.07 9.73 -6.49
CA GLN A 14 -41.14 10.61 -5.80
C GLN A 14 -41.67 11.02 -4.42
N THR A 15 -40.76 11.19 -3.48
CA THR A 15 -40.98 11.76 -2.15
C THR A 15 -39.91 12.80 -1.82
N ASP A 16 -40.09 13.57 -0.75
CA ASP A 16 -39.15 14.64 -0.38
C ASP A 16 -37.71 14.15 -0.12
N PHE A 17 -37.54 12.89 0.29
CA PHE A 17 -36.25 12.30 0.67
C PHE A 17 -35.70 11.28 -0.34
N GLY A 18 -36.38 11.08 -1.47
CA GLY A 18 -35.93 10.14 -2.50
C GLY A 18 -37.06 9.60 -3.36
N TYR A 19 -36.74 8.55 -4.10
CA TYR A 19 -37.63 7.89 -5.04
C TYR A 19 -37.88 6.45 -4.61
N PHE A 20 -39.12 6.01 -4.72
CA PHE A 20 -39.45 4.59 -4.60
C PHE A 20 -39.31 3.93 -5.96
N LEU A 21 -38.55 2.84 -5.99
CA LEU A 21 -38.27 2.05 -7.18
C LEU A 21 -38.92 0.68 -7.06
N THR A 22 -39.42 0.14 -8.17
CA THR A 22 -40.18 -1.12 -8.21
C THR A 22 -39.71 -2.05 -9.31
N ASP A 23 -39.79 -3.37 -9.07
CA ASP A 23 -39.68 -4.42 -10.09
C ASP A 23 -41.06 -4.94 -10.54
N GLY A 24 -42.13 -4.28 -10.08
CA GLY A 24 -43.53 -4.67 -10.29
C GLY A 24 -44.12 -5.54 -9.16
N GLU A 25 -43.29 -6.11 -8.28
CA GLU A 25 -43.73 -6.89 -7.12
C GLU A 25 -43.32 -6.26 -5.80
N ASP A 26 -42.04 -5.91 -5.66
CA ASP A 26 -41.46 -5.29 -4.47
C ASP A 26 -41.13 -3.80 -4.71
N THR A 27 -41.00 -3.04 -3.63
CA THR A 27 -40.59 -1.62 -3.71
C THR A 27 -39.43 -1.32 -2.75
N VAL A 28 -38.47 -0.50 -3.19
CA VAL A 28 -37.31 -0.08 -2.40
C VAL A 28 -37.05 1.43 -2.50
N LEU A 29 -36.48 2.01 -1.47
CA LEU A 29 -36.15 3.44 -1.44
C LEU A 29 -34.75 3.69 -2.02
N LEU A 30 -34.68 4.60 -3.00
CA LEU A 30 -33.46 5.30 -3.43
C LEU A 30 -33.44 6.68 -2.76
N HIS A 31 -32.67 6.81 -1.67
CA HIS A 31 -32.55 8.07 -0.94
C HIS A 31 -31.76 9.11 -1.76
N ASN A 32 -32.06 10.41 -1.59
CA ASN A 32 -31.40 11.50 -2.34
C ASN A 32 -29.85 11.46 -2.25
N SER A 33 -29.29 11.00 -1.13
CA SER A 33 -27.82 10.86 -0.96
C SER A 33 -27.17 9.73 -1.75
N GLU A 34 -27.98 8.87 -2.36
CA GLU A 34 -27.56 7.69 -3.12
C GLU A 34 -27.79 7.86 -4.64
N ILE A 35 -28.32 9.01 -5.05
CA ILE A 35 -28.46 9.40 -6.45
C ILE A 35 -27.13 9.99 -6.93
N THR A 36 -26.63 9.50 -8.08
CA THR A 36 -25.33 9.91 -8.64
C THR A 36 -25.44 10.74 -9.90
N GLU A 37 -26.64 10.84 -10.49
CA GLU A 37 -26.96 11.59 -11.71
C GLU A 37 -28.44 12.01 -11.67
N ASP A 38 -28.84 12.98 -12.51
CA ASP A 38 -30.22 13.47 -12.53
C ASP A 38 -31.21 12.40 -13.05
N ILE A 39 -32.33 12.24 -12.34
CA ILE A 39 -33.35 11.20 -12.59
C ILE A 39 -34.78 11.72 -12.76
N GLU A 40 -35.00 13.04 -12.78
CA GLU A 40 -36.35 13.65 -12.83
C GLU A 40 -37.18 13.22 -14.05
N ASP A 41 -36.53 12.99 -15.20
CA ASP A 41 -37.18 12.62 -16.47
C ASP A 41 -36.93 11.15 -16.87
N ARG A 42 -36.53 10.29 -15.93
CA ARG A 42 -36.28 8.86 -16.21
C ARG A 42 -37.47 8.02 -15.80
N ASP A 43 -37.75 6.98 -16.59
CA ASP A 43 -38.73 5.95 -16.24
C ASP A 43 -38.10 4.82 -15.40
N GLU A 44 -36.81 4.56 -15.63
CA GLU A 44 -36.04 3.48 -14.98
C GLU A 44 -34.62 3.93 -14.63
N VAL A 45 -34.05 3.30 -13.60
CA VAL A 45 -32.69 3.58 -13.11
C VAL A 45 -31.94 2.30 -12.75
N ASP A 46 -30.64 2.29 -13.03
CA ASP A 46 -29.74 1.22 -12.61
C ASP A 46 -29.29 1.43 -11.16
N VAL A 47 -29.54 0.43 -10.31
CA VAL A 47 -29.24 0.50 -8.88
C VAL A 47 -28.61 -0.78 -8.35
N PHE A 48 -27.82 -0.62 -7.30
CA PHE A 48 -27.35 -1.69 -6.45
C PHE A 48 -28.23 -1.79 -5.20
N ILE A 49 -28.71 -2.99 -4.90
CA ILE A 49 -29.57 -3.26 -3.74
C ILE A 49 -28.71 -3.60 -2.53
N TYR A 50 -28.91 -2.90 -1.43
CA TYR A 50 -28.19 -3.12 -0.17
C TYR A 50 -29.13 -3.03 1.04
N VAL A 51 -28.58 -3.24 2.23
CA VAL A 51 -29.32 -3.06 3.48
C VAL A 51 -28.79 -1.81 4.20
N ASP A 52 -29.68 -0.87 4.50
CA ASP A 52 -29.35 0.40 5.16
C ASP A 52 -29.01 0.23 6.65
N HIS A 53 -28.79 1.33 7.37
CA HIS A 53 -28.49 1.29 8.80
C HIS A 53 -29.70 0.91 9.68
N GLN A 54 -30.92 0.89 9.13
CA GLN A 54 -32.17 0.53 9.80
C GLN A 54 -32.59 -0.91 9.48
N GLU A 55 -31.69 -1.70 8.90
CA GLU A 55 -31.94 -3.09 8.48
C GLU A 55 -33.02 -3.23 7.39
N ARG A 56 -33.21 -2.20 6.56
CA ARG A 56 -34.17 -2.21 5.44
C ARG A 56 -33.47 -2.36 4.10
N LEU A 57 -34.13 -2.99 3.15
CA LEU A 57 -33.71 -2.96 1.76
C LEU A 57 -33.75 -1.54 1.22
N ALA A 58 -32.67 -1.12 0.58
CA ALA A 58 -32.51 0.17 -0.04
C ALA A 58 -31.75 0.03 -1.37
N ALA A 59 -31.88 1.05 -2.21
CA ALA A 59 -31.20 1.15 -3.50
C ALA A 59 -30.16 2.27 -3.47
N THR A 60 -29.09 2.10 -4.25
CA THR A 60 -28.12 3.16 -4.53
C THR A 60 -27.72 3.13 -5.99
N MET A 61 -27.54 4.30 -6.61
CA MET A 61 -26.99 4.41 -7.96
C MET A 61 -25.46 4.33 -7.98
N LYS A 62 -24.82 4.29 -6.79
CA LYS A 62 -23.39 4.03 -6.68
C LYS A 62 -23.10 2.60 -7.12
N LYS A 63 -22.13 2.46 -8.02
CA LYS A 63 -21.65 1.16 -8.47
C LYS A 63 -20.54 0.69 -7.53
N PRO A 64 -20.62 -0.54 -7.00
CA PRO A 64 -19.53 -1.10 -6.20
C PRO A 64 -18.23 -1.11 -7.02
N LEU A 65 -17.10 -0.82 -6.38
CA LEU A 65 -15.76 -0.90 -7.00
C LEU A 65 -15.36 -2.34 -7.33
N ILE A 66 -15.96 -3.31 -6.62
CA ILE A 66 -15.70 -4.74 -6.72
C ILE A 66 -17.02 -5.51 -6.67
N SER A 67 -17.08 -6.65 -7.37
CA SER A 67 -18.29 -7.45 -7.50
C SER A 67 -18.03 -8.91 -7.12
N PHE A 68 -19.04 -9.78 -7.24
CA PHE A 68 -18.82 -11.22 -7.08
C PHE A 68 -17.94 -11.80 -8.21
N TYR A 69 -17.94 -11.17 -9.38
CA TYR A 69 -17.24 -11.62 -10.58
C TYR A 69 -15.93 -10.85 -10.80
N ASP A 70 -15.87 -9.60 -10.35
CA ASP A 70 -14.78 -8.68 -10.64
C ASP A 70 -14.01 -8.36 -9.35
N TYR A 71 -12.73 -8.68 -9.38
CA TYR A 71 -11.79 -8.28 -8.35
C TYR A 71 -11.28 -6.87 -8.61
N GLY A 72 -10.92 -6.17 -7.53
CA GLY A 72 -10.41 -4.81 -7.62
C GLY A 72 -9.64 -4.41 -6.37
N TRP A 73 -8.80 -3.38 -6.53
CA TRP A 73 -8.00 -2.82 -5.45
C TRP A 73 -8.83 -1.83 -4.62
N VAL A 74 -9.15 -2.23 -3.40
CA VAL A 74 -9.93 -1.45 -2.42
C VAL A 74 -9.03 -0.96 -1.28
N GLU A 75 -9.28 0.25 -0.80
CA GLU A 75 -8.51 0.86 0.28
C GLU A 75 -9.06 0.44 1.64
N VAL A 76 -8.17 0.15 2.59
CA VAL A 76 -8.53 -0.12 3.98
C VAL A 76 -8.92 1.19 4.68
N THR A 77 -10.14 1.26 5.20
CA THR A 77 -10.70 2.44 5.86
C THR A 77 -10.52 2.40 7.38
N ASP A 78 -10.59 1.21 7.96
CA ASP A 78 -10.49 0.97 9.41
C ASP A 78 -10.06 -0.48 9.73
N ALA A 79 -9.59 -0.70 10.96
CA ALA A 79 -9.21 -2.02 11.47
C ALA A 79 -9.81 -2.25 12.85
N VAL A 80 -10.56 -3.35 13.01
CA VAL A 80 -11.20 -3.72 14.28
C VAL A 80 -10.71 -5.10 14.72
N GLU A 81 -10.10 -5.13 15.90
CA GLU A 81 -9.27 -6.25 16.38
C GLU A 81 -9.93 -7.64 16.31
N ASP A 82 -11.22 -7.73 16.65
CA ASP A 82 -11.96 -9.01 16.71
C ASP A 82 -12.76 -9.32 15.42
N MET A 83 -12.76 -8.40 14.45
CA MET A 83 -13.51 -8.56 13.19
C MET A 83 -12.62 -8.71 11.97
N GLY A 84 -11.56 -7.90 11.88
CA GLY A 84 -10.68 -7.82 10.71
C GLY A 84 -10.50 -6.38 10.27
N VAL A 85 -10.46 -6.13 8.95
CA VAL A 85 -10.30 -4.79 8.39
C VAL A 85 -11.48 -4.42 7.49
N PHE A 86 -11.87 -3.16 7.50
CA PHE A 86 -12.91 -2.63 6.62
C PHE A 86 -12.26 -2.00 5.40
N VAL A 87 -12.89 -2.21 4.23
CA VAL A 87 -12.42 -1.68 2.95
C VAL A 87 -13.51 -0.90 2.24
N ASP A 88 -13.12 0.20 1.61
CA ASP A 88 -14.00 1.03 0.80
C ASP A 88 -14.33 0.31 -0.52
N VAL A 89 -15.61 0.00 -0.70
CA VAL A 89 -16.13 -0.64 -1.91
C VAL A 89 -16.92 0.32 -2.79
N GLY A 90 -16.82 1.63 -2.56
CA GLY A 90 -17.52 2.67 -3.32
C GLY A 90 -19.00 2.82 -2.97
N LEU A 91 -19.43 2.25 -1.84
CA LEU A 91 -20.81 2.30 -1.37
C LEU A 91 -20.91 3.10 -0.07
N SER A 92 -22.13 3.37 0.40
CA SER A 92 -22.36 4.04 1.68
C SER A 92 -21.91 3.24 2.92
N LYS A 93 -21.56 1.97 2.73
CA LYS A 93 -21.03 1.07 3.75
C LYS A 93 -19.79 0.35 3.23
N ASP A 94 -18.80 0.23 4.09
CA ASP A 94 -17.59 -0.54 3.83
C ASP A 94 -17.87 -2.05 3.91
N ALA A 95 -17.03 -2.84 3.24
CA ALA A 95 -17.06 -4.29 3.34
C ALA A 95 -16.03 -4.81 4.34
N LEU A 96 -16.37 -5.86 5.08
CA LEU A 96 -15.47 -6.48 6.04
C LEU A 96 -14.58 -7.54 5.36
N VAL A 97 -13.27 -7.37 5.45
CA VAL A 97 -12.29 -8.47 5.28
C VAL A 97 -12.11 -9.12 6.64
N ALA A 98 -12.75 -10.28 6.81
CA ALA A 98 -12.81 -10.95 8.10
C ALA A 98 -11.46 -11.58 8.51
N THR A 99 -11.25 -11.76 9.81
CA THR A 99 -9.97 -12.24 10.38
C THR A 99 -9.45 -13.55 9.76
N GLU A 100 -10.32 -14.46 9.31
CA GLU A 100 -9.95 -15.71 8.64
C GLU A 100 -9.25 -15.52 7.28
N HIS A 101 -9.34 -14.32 6.71
CA HIS A 101 -8.68 -13.94 5.47
C HIS A 101 -7.41 -13.10 5.70
N LEU A 102 -7.08 -12.81 6.96
CA LEU A 102 -5.90 -12.03 7.33
C LEU A 102 -4.78 -12.94 7.86
N PRO A 103 -3.52 -12.46 7.87
CA PRO A 103 -2.41 -13.19 8.46
C PRO A 103 -2.67 -13.51 9.95
N PRO A 104 -2.10 -14.61 10.49
CA PRO A 104 -2.30 -14.97 11.89
C PRO A 104 -1.68 -13.96 12.87
N TYR A 105 -0.65 -13.22 12.43
CA TYR A 105 0.02 -12.21 13.25
C TYR A 105 -0.52 -10.81 12.95
N LYS A 106 -1.08 -10.17 13.97
CA LYS A 106 -1.65 -8.81 13.87
C LYS A 106 -0.63 -7.73 13.49
N SER A 107 0.66 -7.94 13.78
CA SER A 107 1.74 -7.00 13.43
C SER A 107 1.89 -6.76 11.92
N VAL A 108 1.39 -7.68 11.10
CA VAL A 108 1.43 -7.60 9.62
C VAL A 108 0.04 -7.43 9.00
N TRP A 109 -0.97 -7.10 9.81
CA TRP A 109 -2.30 -6.78 9.31
C TRP A 109 -2.29 -5.46 8.51
N PRO A 110 -3.17 -5.33 7.50
CA PRO A 110 -3.37 -4.06 6.81
C PRO A 110 -3.75 -2.94 7.78
N GLN A 111 -3.29 -1.73 7.49
CA GLN A 111 -3.65 -0.50 8.20
C GLN A 111 -4.44 0.44 7.28
N LYS A 112 -5.06 1.47 7.85
CA LYS A 112 -5.77 2.49 7.08
C LYS A 112 -4.88 3.07 5.98
N GLY A 113 -5.38 3.10 4.75
CA GLY A 113 -4.66 3.52 3.54
C GLY A 113 -3.90 2.41 2.80
N ASP A 114 -3.71 1.24 3.41
CA ASP A 114 -3.21 0.05 2.69
C ASP A 114 -4.29 -0.43 1.70
N ARG A 115 -3.91 -1.15 0.64
CA ARG A 115 -4.84 -1.61 -0.41
C ARG A 115 -4.86 -3.13 -0.53
N LEU A 116 -6.05 -3.69 -0.70
CA LEU A 116 -6.25 -5.13 -0.88
C LEU A 116 -6.94 -5.40 -2.22
N TYR A 117 -6.51 -6.44 -2.92
CA TYR A 117 -7.17 -6.89 -4.14
C TYR A 117 -8.26 -7.90 -3.76
N CYS A 118 -9.52 -7.53 -3.88
CA CYS A 118 -10.64 -8.28 -3.32
C CYS A 118 -11.83 -8.38 -4.28
N MET A 119 -12.68 -9.39 -4.05
CA MET A 119 -14.05 -9.48 -4.59
C MET A 119 -15.06 -9.15 -3.49
N LEU A 120 -16.27 -8.73 -3.89
CA LEU A 120 -17.38 -8.46 -2.98
C LEU A 120 -18.28 -9.69 -2.81
N LYS A 121 -18.63 -9.99 -1.56
CA LYS A 121 -19.63 -10.99 -1.21
C LYS A 121 -20.68 -10.36 -0.30
N VAL A 122 -21.93 -10.37 -0.75
CA VAL A 122 -23.07 -9.90 0.04
C VAL A 122 -23.86 -11.11 0.54
N THR A 123 -24.15 -11.15 1.83
CA THR A 123 -24.97 -12.20 2.43
C THR A 123 -26.45 -11.96 2.18
N SER A 124 -27.30 -12.97 2.39
CA SER A 124 -28.76 -12.81 2.30
C SER A 124 -29.34 -11.78 3.27
N ARG A 125 -28.60 -11.44 4.34
CA ARG A 125 -28.95 -10.37 5.30
C ARG A 125 -28.33 -9.02 4.93
N GLY A 126 -27.74 -8.87 3.75
CA GLY A 126 -27.14 -7.62 3.28
C GLY A 126 -25.81 -7.22 3.91
N ARG A 127 -25.20 -8.09 4.73
CA ARG A 127 -23.83 -7.86 5.23
C ARG A 127 -22.84 -8.02 4.08
N MET A 128 -21.93 -7.05 3.96
CA MET A 128 -20.92 -7.00 2.91
C MET A 128 -19.57 -7.49 3.44
N PHE A 129 -19.00 -8.45 2.74
CA PHE A 129 -17.68 -8.99 3.01
C PHE A 129 -16.80 -8.81 1.77
N ALA A 130 -15.56 -8.43 1.97
CA ALA A 130 -14.55 -8.43 0.93
C ALA A 130 -13.64 -9.65 1.13
N LYS A 131 -13.39 -10.39 0.05
CA LYS A 131 -12.52 -11.57 0.08
C LYS A 131 -11.27 -11.31 -0.76
N PRO A 132 -10.06 -11.38 -0.17
CA PRO A 132 -8.81 -11.26 -0.90
C PRO A 132 -8.70 -12.28 -2.03
N ALA A 133 -8.11 -11.85 -3.14
CA ALA A 133 -7.90 -12.69 -4.31
C ALA A 133 -6.96 -13.86 -4.00
N PRO A 134 -7.27 -15.07 -4.49
CA PRO A 134 -6.30 -16.15 -4.52
C PRO A 134 -5.20 -15.88 -5.59
N GLU A 135 -4.13 -16.68 -5.57
CA GLU A 135 -2.96 -16.49 -6.42
C GLU A 135 -3.27 -16.57 -7.92
N ASP A 136 -4.14 -17.50 -8.32
CA ASP A 136 -4.57 -17.68 -9.71
C ASP A 136 -5.24 -16.42 -10.26
N ILE A 137 -6.11 -15.78 -9.49
CA ILE A 137 -6.79 -14.55 -9.89
C ILE A 137 -5.81 -13.37 -9.97
N ILE A 138 -4.96 -13.18 -8.95
CA ILE A 138 -4.04 -12.03 -9.00
C ILE A 138 -2.95 -12.22 -10.06
N SER A 139 -2.64 -13.46 -10.43
CA SER A 139 -1.65 -13.75 -11.46
C SER A 139 -2.05 -13.27 -12.86
N GLU A 140 -3.35 -13.05 -13.09
CA GLU A 140 -3.85 -12.43 -14.32
C GLU A 140 -3.42 -10.96 -14.47
N LEU A 141 -3.00 -10.32 -13.38
CA LEU A 141 -2.44 -8.96 -13.41
C LEU A 141 -0.95 -8.94 -13.72
N PHE A 142 -0.29 -10.10 -13.76
CA PHE A 142 1.16 -10.15 -13.86
C PHE A 142 1.64 -9.81 -15.27
N THR A 143 2.72 -9.03 -15.31
CA THR A 143 3.49 -8.76 -16.52
C THR A 143 4.93 -9.19 -16.29
N ASP A 144 5.58 -9.70 -17.34
CA ASP A 144 6.97 -10.15 -17.26
C ASP A 144 7.92 -8.95 -17.14
N ALA A 145 8.89 -9.06 -16.24
CA ALA A 145 9.98 -8.10 -16.14
C ALA A 145 10.97 -8.25 -17.29
N GLU A 146 11.44 -7.13 -17.83
CA GLU A 146 12.62 -7.07 -18.68
C GLU A 146 13.90 -6.98 -17.83
N GLU A 147 15.04 -7.46 -18.35
CA GLU A 147 16.32 -7.41 -17.62
C GLU A 147 16.75 -5.97 -17.24
N ASP A 148 16.25 -4.97 -17.95
CA ASP A 148 16.60 -3.58 -17.74
C ASP A 148 16.11 -3.03 -16.38
N VAL A 149 15.16 -3.71 -15.71
CA VAL A 149 14.68 -3.34 -14.38
C VAL A 149 15.67 -3.71 -13.27
N MET A 150 16.69 -4.50 -13.58
CA MET A 150 17.72 -4.90 -12.63
C MET A 150 18.37 -3.68 -11.95
N ASN A 151 18.49 -3.73 -10.62
CA ASN A 151 19.06 -2.65 -9.79
C ASN A 151 18.31 -1.30 -9.86
N LYS A 152 17.10 -1.25 -10.46
CA LYS A 152 16.15 -0.14 -10.32
C LYS A 152 15.29 -0.34 -9.08
N ASP A 153 14.74 0.76 -8.58
CA ASP A 153 13.80 0.74 -7.48
C ASP A 153 12.38 0.69 -8.05
N LEU A 154 11.61 -0.33 -7.67
CA LEU A 154 10.20 -0.49 -8.04
C LEU A 154 9.33 -0.31 -6.80
N THR A 155 8.10 0.17 -7.00
CA THR A 155 7.10 0.31 -5.94
C THR A 155 5.97 -0.66 -6.21
N GLY A 156 5.47 -1.31 -5.17
CA GLY A 156 4.40 -2.27 -5.31
C GLY A 156 3.61 -2.51 -4.04
N THR A 157 2.51 -3.23 -4.18
CA THR A 157 1.58 -3.54 -3.10
C THR A 157 1.75 -5.00 -2.68
N VAL A 158 2.01 -5.22 -1.40
CA VAL A 158 2.16 -6.56 -0.82
C VAL A 158 0.80 -7.26 -0.83
N TYR A 159 0.65 -8.34 -1.59
CA TYR A 159 -0.64 -9.04 -1.71
C TYR A 159 -0.67 -10.38 -0.98
N ARG A 160 0.50 -10.93 -0.61
CA ARG A 160 0.59 -12.23 0.05
C ARG A 160 1.83 -12.34 0.93
N LEU A 161 1.66 -12.91 2.12
CA LEU A 161 2.72 -13.18 3.08
C LEU A 161 2.83 -14.68 3.32
N ILE A 162 4.06 -15.22 3.30
CA ILE A 162 4.38 -16.61 3.65
C ILE A 162 5.63 -16.66 4.52
N ALA A 163 5.87 -17.79 5.18
CA ALA A 163 7.03 -17.95 6.07
C ALA A 163 8.39 -17.66 5.39
N SER A 164 8.50 -17.96 4.09
CA SER A 164 9.73 -17.72 3.32
C SER A 164 9.88 -16.31 2.77
N GLY A 165 8.87 -15.43 2.90
CA GLY A 165 8.94 -14.05 2.41
C GLY A 165 7.60 -13.42 2.04
N SER A 166 7.68 -12.26 1.40
CA SER A 166 6.52 -11.45 1.02
C SER A 166 6.42 -11.34 -0.49
N PHE A 167 5.25 -11.59 -1.05
CA PHE A 167 4.95 -11.30 -2.46
C PHE A 167 4.27 -9.95 -2.58
N LEU A 168 4.69 -9.20 -3.58
CA LEU A 168 4.08 -7.95 -3.98
C LEU A 168 3.91 -7.93 -5.50
N ILE A 169 2.97 -7.12 -5.95
CA ILE A 169 2.83 -6.76 -7.36
C ILE A 169 3.21 -5.29 -7.50
N THR A 170 4.15 -5.02 -8.40
CA THR A 170 4.63 -3.67 -8.67
C THR A 170 3.59 -2.85 -9.44
N ASP A 171 3.77 -1.54 -9.50
CA ASP A 171 2.90 -0.66 -10.29
C ASP A 171 2.90 -1.00 -11.79
N GLU A 172 4.02 -1.57 -12.26
CA GLU A 172 4.20 -2.09 -13.61
C GLU A 172 3.56 -3.47 -13.82
N GLY A 173 2.94 -4.06 -12.79
CA GLY A 173 2.33 -5.40 -12.86
C GLY A 173 3.32 -6.54 -12.67
N ILE A 174 4.61 -6.27 -12.44
CA ILE A 174 5.62 -7.32 -12.22
C ILE A 174 5.39 -7.96 -10.85
N ARG A 175 5.34 -9.29 -10.82
CA ARG A 175 5.35 -10.06 -9.57
C ARG A 175 6.74 -10.03 -8.95
N ALA A 176 6.81 -9.59 -7.71
CA ALA A 176 8.05 -9.52 -6.97
C ALA A 176 8.00 -10.30 -5.65
N PHE A 177 9.18 -10.68 -5.18
CA PHE A 177 9.36 -11.39 -3.93
C PHE A 177 10.46 -10.75 -3.07
N ILE A 178 10.17 -10.52 -1.79
CA ILE A 178 11.12 -10.01 -0.80
C ILE A 178 11.42 -11.13 0.20
N HIS A 179 12.65 -11.64 0.13
CA HIS A 179 13.13 -12.64 1.08
C HIS A 179 13.38 -12.00 2.46
N PRO A 180 13.18 -12.71 3.60
CA PRO A 180 13.44 -12.19 4.94
C PRO A 180 14.83 -11.60 5.15
N SER A 181 15.86 -12.11 4.46
CA SER A 181 17.23 -11.56 4.53
C SER A 181 17.39 -10.21 3.85
N GLU A 182 16.42 -9.79 3.03
CA GLU A 182 16.45 -8.58 2.21
C GLU A 182 15.52 -7.49 2.78
N ARG A 183 15.14 -7.61 4.06
CA ARG A 183 14.31 -6.64 4.79
C ARG A 183 14.71 -6.56 6.26
N LYS A 184 14.47 -5.40 6.89
CA LYS A 184 14.64 -5.25 8.35
C LYS A 184 13.38 -5.62 9.12
N GLU A 185 12.23 -5.23 8.58
CA GLU A 185 10.90 -5.45 9.15
C GLU A 185 10.03 -6.14 8.10
N GLU A 186 8.98 -6.83 8.55
CA GLU A 186 8.02 -7.47 7.65
C GLU A 186 7.03 -6.47 7.08
N PRO A 187 6.89 -6.37 5.74
CA PRO A 187 5.82 -5.60 5.13
C PRO A 187 4.47 -6.12 5.60
N ARG A 188 3.54 -5.20 5.88
CA ARG A 188 2.16 -5.56 6.18
C ARG A 188 1.46 -6.01 4.90
N LEU A 189 0.46 -6.88 5.03
CA LEU A 189 -0.43 -7.18 3.93
C LEU A 189 -1.11 -5.89 3.45
N GLY A 190 -1.17 -5.67 2.14
CA GLY A 190 -1.74 -4.49 1.50
C GLY A 190 -0.87 -3.24 1.55
N SER A 191 0.26 -3.26 2.26
CA SER A 191 1.16 -2.11 2.30
C SER A 191 1.88 -1.90 0.98
N ARG A 192 2.07 -0.63 0.64
CA ARG A 192 2.87 -0.21 -0.51
C ARG A 192 4.32 -0.03 -0.08
N VAL A 193 5.24 -0.72 -0.75
CA VAL A 193 6.68 -0.69 -0.44
C VAL A 193 7.49 -0.40 -1.69
N THR A 194 8.59 0.33 -1.51
CA THR A 194 9.58 0.58 -2.57
C THR A 194 10.84 -0.19 -2.24
N GLY A 195 11.31 -0.99 -3.19
CA GLY A 195 12.52 -1.80 -3.03
C GLY A 195 13.30 -1.89 -4.33
N ARG A 196 14.54 -2.33 -4.23
CA ARG A 196 15.43 -2.48 -5.37
C ARG A 196 15.36 -3.89 -5.94
N VAL A 197 15.26 -4.03 -7.26
CA VAL A 197 15.39 -5.32 -7.94
C VAL A 197 16.82 -5.84 -7.80
N ILE A 198 16.97 -7.05 -7.26
CA ILE A 198 18.26 -7.73 -7.06
C ILE A 198 18.44 -8.97 -7.95
N GLU A 199 17.35 -9.44 -8.57
CA GLU A 199 17.35 -10.56 -9.50
C GLU A 199 16.10 -10.48 -10.40
N VAL A 200 16.26 -10.75 -11.68
CA VAL A 200 15.18 -10.98 -12.64
C VAL A 200 15.22 -12.47 -12.99
N LYS A 201 14.10 -13.18 -12.84
CA LYS A 201 14.01 -14.63 -13.04
C LYS A 201 13.55 -14.97 -14.46
N GLU A 202 13.75 -16.23 -14.84
CA GLU A 202 13.32 -16.75 -16.15
C GLU A 202 11.80 -16.71 -16.34
N ASP A 203 11.01 -16.74 -15.25
CA ASP A 203 9.54 -16.66 -15.28
C ASP A 203 9.00 -15.21 -15.31
N GLY A 204 9.87 -14.22 -15.56
CA GLY A 204 9.50 -12.81 -15.59
C GLY A 204 9.29 -12.18 -14.21
N SER A 205 9.33 -12.95 -13.12
CA SER A 205 9.23 -12.40 -11.77
C SER A 205 10.57 -11.89 -11.25
N VAL A 206 10.55 -11.04 -10.21
CA VAL A 206 11.77 -10.44 -9.65
C VAL A 206 11.94 -10.74 -8.16
N ASN A 207 13.19 -10.78 -7.69
CA ASN A 207 13.48 -10.64 -6.27
C ASN A 207 13.83 -9.18 -5.96
N MET A 208 13.31 -8.66 -4.86
CA MET A 208 13.51 -7.29 -4.40
C MET A 208 14.14 -7.24 -3.01
N SER A 209 14.87 -6.16 -2.76
CA SER A 209 15.48 -5.84 -1.47
C SER A 209 15.03 -4.48 -0.96
N LEU A 210 14.61 -4.45 0.30
CA LEU A 210 14.30 -3.24 1.06
C LEU A 210 15.52 -2.73 1.84
N LEU A 211 16.65 -3.43 1.76
CA LEU A 211 17.89 -2.99 2.38
C LEU A 211 18.55 -1.88 1.55
N PRO A 212 19.22 -0.92 2.20
CA PRO A 212 20.01 0.08 1.49
C PRO A 212 21.09 -0.60 0.65
N ARG A 213 21.49 0.02 -0.46
CA ARG A 213 22.59 -0.49 -1.28
C ARG A 213 23.83 -0.61 -0.39
N LYS A 214 24.67 -1.63 -0.58
CA LYS A 214 25.96 -1.73 0.13
C LYS A 214 26.85 -0.48 -0.06
N GLN A 215 26.64 0.23 -1.17
CA GLN A 215 27.31 1.50 -1.48
C GLN A 215 26.70 2.71 -0.76
N ASP A 216 25.52 2.58 -0.14
CA ASP A 216 24.81 3.61 0.62
C ASP A 216 24.78 3.27 2.13
N ALA A 217 24.99 1.99 2.48
CA ALA A 217 25.36 1.59 3.82
C ALA A 217 26.65 2.31 4.22
N LEU A 218 26.60 3.07 5.31
CA LEU A 218 27.76 3.77 5.85
C LEU A 218 28.88 2.77 6.09
N SER A 219 30.07 3.04 5.54
CA SER A 219 31.26 2.31 5.96
C SER A 219 31.49 2.54 7.46
N VAL A 220 32.15 1.62 8.16
CA VAL A 220 32.49 1.75 9.59
C VAL A 220 33.14 3.12 9.88
N ASP A 221 34.10 3.52 9.05
CA ASP A 221 34.77 4.84 9.12
C ASP A 221 33.78 6.02 9.00
N ALA A 222 32.74 5.89 8.17
CA ALA A 222 31.72 6.92 7.98
C ALA A 222 30.75 7.00 9.16
N GLU A 223 30.41 5.85 9.77
CA GLU A 223 29.63 5.81 11.02
C GLU A 223 30.41 6.41 12.18
N GLU A 224 31.71 6.13 12.30
CA GLU A 224 32.58 6.70 13.32
C GLU A 224 32.66 8.23 13.21
N ILE A 225 32.88 8.74 11.99
CA ILE A 225 32.89 10.19 11.73
C ILE A 225 31.53 10.83 12.07
N LEU A 226 30.42 10.22 11.66
CA LEU A 226 29.08 10.76 11.92
C LEU A 226 28.75 10.73 13.43
N THR A 227 29.18 9.69 14.14
CA THR A 227 29.04 9.58 15.59
C THR A 227 29.83 10.67 16.31
N TYR A 228 31.09 10.88 15.90
CA TYR A 228 31.92 11.96 16.44
C TYR A 228 31.29 13.34 16.16
N LEU A 229 30.78 13.56 14.95
CA LEU A 229 30.10 14.80 14.56
C LEU A 229 28.89 15.08 15.45
N ARG A 230 28.03 14.06 15.68
CA ARG A 230 26.86 14.13 16.56
C ARG A 230 27.22 14.39 18.01
N SER A 231 28.32 13.78 18.50
CA SER A 231 28.83 14.03 19.86
C SER A 231 29.21 15.50 20.10
N ARG A 232 29.40 16.27 19.02
CA ARG A 232 29.70 17.71 19.05
C ARG A 232 28.61 18.55 18.39
N ASN A 233 27.35 18.22 18.66
CA ASN A 233 26.20 18.99 18.20
C ASN A 233 26.13 19.15 16.67
N GLY A 234 26.59 18.15 15.93
CA GLY A 234 26.51 18.10 14.47
C GLY A 234 27.56 18.94 13.75
N ALA A 235 28.64 19.38 14.40
CA ALA A 235 29.69 20.18 13.76
C ALA A 235 31.11 19.79 14.18
N MET A 236 32.06 19.85 13.25
CA MET A 236 33.48 19.62 13.53
C MET A 236 34.42 20.48 12.67
N PRO A 237 35.58 20.94 13.19
CA PRO A 237 36.61 21.62 12.44
C PRO A 237 37.55 20.61 11.74
N TYR A 238 36.98 19.50 11.24
CA TYR A 238 37.71 18.51 10.46
C TYR A 238 37.05 18.36 9.11
N GLY A 239 37.84 18.35 8.06
CA GLY A 239 37.36 18.25 6.69
C GLY A 239 38.41 17.68 5.73
N ASP A 240 38.12 17.76 4.44
CA ASP A 240 38.98 17.22 3.38
C ASP A 240 40.39 17.84 3.34
N LYS A 241 40.52 19.06 3.86
CA LYS A 241 41.76 19.84 3.98
C LYS A 241 42.51 19.69 5.30
N SER A 242 41.97 18.98 6.29
CA SER A 242 42.63 18.82 7.61
C SER A 242 43.98 18.12 7.50
N ASP A 243 44.85 18.41 8.46
CA ASP A 243 46.20 17.83 8.51
C ASP A 243 46.13 16.30 8.69
N PRO A 244 47.00 15.50 8.02
CA PRO A 244 47.04 14.05 8.22
C PRO A 244 47.21 13.63 9.68
N ASP A 245 48.01 14.34 10.47
CA ASP A 245 48.31 13.98 11.85
C ASP A 245 47.08 14.24 12.74
N ASP A 246 46.39 15.37 12.56
CA ASP A 246 45.13 15.69 13.24
C ASP A 246 44.03 14.63 12.97
N ILE A 247 43.92 14.18 11.71
CA ILE A 247 42.95 13.14 11.31
C ILE A 247 43.29 11.82 12.01
N ARG A 248 44.58 11.46 12.04
CA ARG A 248 45.04 10.20 12.61
C ARG A 248 44.89 10.16 14.13
N GLU A 249 45.18 11.27 14.80
CA GLU A 249 45.02 11.37 16.25
C GLU A 249 43.54 11.28 16.65
N ARG A 250 42.65 11.93 15.89
CA ARG A 250 41.24 12.04 16.28
C ARG A 250 40.35 10.88 15.85
N PHE A 251 40.56 10.36 14.65
CA PHE A 251 39.71 9.33 14.04
C PHE A 251 40.43 7.99 13.90
N HIS A 252 41.73 7.92 14.21
CA HIS A 252 42.55 6.73 13.97
C HIS A 252 42.55 6.26 12.50
N LEU A 253 42.20 7.16 11.57
CA LEU A 253 42.14 6.91 10.13
C LEU A 253 43.34 7.53 9.41
N SER A 254 43.69 6.97 8.25
CA SER A 254 44.53 7.68 7.29
C SER A 254 43.75 8.82 6.63
N LYS A 255 44.44 9.88 6.16
CA LYS A 255 43.80 10.97 5.40
C LYS A 255 43.02 10.48 4.17
N ALA A 256 43.51 9.42 3.51
CA ALA A 256 42.81 8.82 2.38
C ALA A 256 41.51 8.10 2.80
N ALA A 257 41.52 7.38 3.91
CA ALA A 257 40.33 6.73 4.46
C ALA A 257 39.30 7.75 4.94
N PHE A 258 39.74 8.76 5.68
CA PHE A 258 38.90 9.87 6.14
C PHE A 258 38.22 10.61 4.98
N LYS A 259 38.97 10.95 3.91
CA LYS A 259 38.39 11.58 2.71
C LYS A 259 37.37 10.68 2.00
N ARG A 260 37.60 9.36 1.97
CA ARG A 260 36.65 8.41 1.37
C ARG A 260 35.35 8.35 2.17
N ALA A 261 35.45 8.27 3.50
CA ALA A 261 34.31 8.24 4.40
C ALA A 261 33.52 9.56 4.38
N LEU A 262 34.20 10.73 4.39
CA LEU A 262 33.55 12.03 4.20
C LEU A 262 32.89 12.17 2.84
N GLY A 263 33.54 11.73 1.76
CA GLY A 263 32.97 11.72 0.42
C GLY A 263 31.71 10.87 0.34
N HIS A 264 31.71 9.72 1.00
CA HIS A 264 30.57 8.84 1.13
C HIS A 264 29.41 9.50 1.91
N LEU A 265 29.70 10.17 3.03
CA LEU A 265 28.72 10.93 3.82
C LEU A 265 28.11 12.11 3.03
N MET A 266 28.92 12.85 2.28
CA MET A 266 28.45 13.95 1.43
C MET A 266 27.57 13.46 0.28
N LYS A 267 27.95 12.36 -0.39
CA LYS A 267 27.16 11.75 -1.47
C LYS A 267 25.81 11.25 -0.98
N ASN A 268 25.74 10.72 0.24
CA ASN A 268 24.50 10.28 0.89
C ASN A 268 23.73 11.42 1.57
N GLY A 269 24.14 12.68 1.36
CA GLY A 269 23.46 13.85 1.89
C GLY A 269 23.45 13.96 3.42
N LYS A 270 24.34 13.26 4.13
CA LYS A 270 24.40 13.25 5.60
C LYS A 270 25.19 14.43 6.17
N VAL A 271 26.16 14.95 5.43
CA VAL A 271 27.01 16.07 5.85
C VAL A 271 27.28 17.04 4.71
N TYR A 272 27.68 18.26 5.04
CA TYR A 272 28.23 19.23 4.10
C TYR A 272 29.44 19.95 4.69
N GLN A 273 30.28 20.53 3.83
CA GLN A 273 31.47 21.28 4.27
C GLN A 273 31.32 22.76 3.94
N LYS A 274 31.67 23.61 4.90
CA LYS A 274 31.67 25.08 4.74
C LYS A 274 32.76 25.69 5.61
N ASP A 275 33.56 26.57 5.03
CA ASP A 275 34.61 27.35 5.73
C ASP A 275 35.58 26.49 6.56
N GLY A 276 35.94 25.30 6.07
CA GLY A 276 36.86 24.36 6.74
C GLY A 276 36.22 23.49 7.83
N TRP A 277 34.91 23.61 8.03
CA TRP A 277 34.13 22.80 8.96
C TRP A 277 33.25 21.80 8.20
N THR A 278 33.00 20.65 8.83
CA THR A 278 31.99 19.69 8.41
C THR A 278 30.79 19.79 9.35
N TYR A 279 29.59 19.82 8.77
CA TYR A 279 28.31 19.94 9.46
C TYR A 279 27.38 18.79 9.08
N GLU A 280 26.58 18.30 10.03
CA GLU A 280 25.51 17.35 9.78
C GLU A 280 24.37 18.06 9.04
N LYS A 281 23.82 17.38 8.03
CA LYS A 281 22.65 17.85 7.29
C LYS A 281 21.42 17.32 8.03
N GLN A 282 20.54 18.23 8.45
CA GLN A 282 19.23 17.88 9.01
C GLN A 282 18.30 17.37 7.92
#